data_AF-A0A2V9LGQ9-F1
#
_entry.id   AF-A0A2V9LGQ9-F1
#
_cell.length_a   1.000
_cell.length_b   1.000
_cell.length_c   1.000
_cell.angle_alpha   90.00
_cell.angle_beta   90.00
_cell.angle_gamma   90.00
#
_symmetry.space_group_name_H-M   'P 1'
#
loop_
_entity.id
_entity.type
_entity.pdbx_description
1 polymer ?
#
loop_
_entity_poly.entity_id
_entity_poly.type
_entity_poly.pdbx_seq_one_letter_code
_entity_poly.pdbx_strand_id
1 'polypeptide(L)' 'FHWQSGYGGFSVSPADVEGVAEYIAQQETHHRTVSFQEEYRKLLESHGIEYDEGYVWD' A
#
# COMPACT_ATOMS: atom_id res chain seq x y z
N PHE A 1 22.58 -8.04 -3.59
CA PHE A 1 21.28 -8.72 -3.77
C PHE A 1 20.35 -8.10 -2.74
N HIS A 2 19.35 -7.32 -3.16
CA HIS A 2 18.36 -6.72 -2.26
C HIS A 2 16.99 -7.16 -2.76
N TRP A 3 16.25 -7.86 -1.90
CA TRP A 3 14.97 -8.47 -2.25
C TRP A 3 13.82 -7.45 -2.24
N GLN A 4 13.96 -6.37 -1.46
CA GLN A 4 13.14 -5.15 -1.48
C GLN A 4 13.88 -4.03 -0.70
N SER A 5 13.55 -2.77 -0.96
CA SER A 5 14.08 -1.63 -0.18
C SER A 5 13.37 -1.43 1.17
N GLY A 6 12.15 -1.97 1.34
CA GLY A 6 11.35 -1.88 2.57
C GLY A 6 10.03 -2.65 2.47
N TYR A 7 9.23 -2.68 3.54
CA TYR A 7 7.87 -3.22 3.56
C TYR A 7 6.95 -2.48 4.54
N GLY A 8 5.64 -2.52 4.27
CA GLY A 8 4.58 -2.13 5.20
C GLY A 8 3.68 -3.32 5.54
N GLY A 9 3.19 -3.37 6.77
CA GLY A 9 2.21 -4.38 7.22
C GLY A 9 0.94 -3.70 7.71
N PHE A 10 -0.20 -4.03 7.10
CA PHE A 10 -1.52 -3.52 7.46
C PHE A 10 -2.43 -4.67 7.89
N SER A 11 -3.24 -4.44 8.93
CA SER A 11 -4.23 -5.41 9.39
C SER A 11 -5.59 -5.10 8.75
N VAL A 12 -6.26 -6.13 8.24
CA VAL A 12 -7.60 -6.02 7.65
C VAL A 12 -8.57 -6.93 8.39
N SER A 13 -9.87 -6.61 8.33
CA SER A 13 -10.88 -7.49 8.89
C SER A 13 -10.90 -8.82 8.12
N PRO A 14 -11.17 -9.97 8.78
CA PRO A 14 -11.37 -11.24 8.07
C PRO A 14 -12.45 -11.17 6.97
N ALA A 15 -13.43 -10.29 7.12
CA ALA A 15 -14.47 -10.06 6.11
C ALA A 15 -13.94 -9.43 4.81
N ASP A 16 -12.81 -8.71 4.87
CA ASP A 16 -12.25 -7.98 3.73
C ASP A 16 -11.23 -8.81 2.94
N VAL A 17 -10.92 -10.03 3.39
CA VAL A 17 -9.86 -10.88 2.80
C VAL A 17 -10.07 -11.11 1.30
N GLU A 18 -11.30 -11.40 0.88
CA GLU A 18 -11.60 -11.63 -0.53
C GLU A 18 -11.39 -10.36 -1.37
N GLY A 19 -11.86 -9.22 -0.87
CA GLY A 19 -11.66 -7.92 -1.54
C GLY A 19 -10.19 -7.53 -1.63
N VAL A 20 -9.40 -7.77 -0.58
CA VAL A 20 -7.95 -7.52 -0.57
C VAL A 20 -7.24 -8.46 -1.55
N ALA A 21 -7.63 -9.73 -1.62
CA ALA A 21 -7.06 -10.68 -2.57
C ALA A 21 -7.32 -10.26 -4.03
N GLU A 22 -8.55 -9.83 -4.35
CA GLU A 22 -8.88 -9.32 -5.68
C GLU A 22 -8.11 -8.04 -6.01
N TYR A 23 -8.03 -7.10 -5.07
CA TYR A 23 -7.24 -5.88 -5.19
C TYR A 23 -5.75 -6.19 -5.51
N ILE A 24 -5.14 -7.14 -4.77
CA ILE A 24 -3.77 -7.57 -5.02
C ILE A 24 -3.63 -8.21 -6.41
N ALA A 25 -4.61 -9.01 -6.85
CA ALA A 25 -4.59 -9.62 -8.18
C ALA A 25 -4.66 -8.59 -9.32
N GLN A 26 -5.30 -7.44 -9.08
CA GLN A 26 -5.48 -6.37 -10.07
C GLN A 26 -4.45 -5.24 -9.97
N GLN A 27 -3.52 -5.30 -9.02
CA GLN A 27 -2.52 -4.26 -8.75
C GLN A 27 -1.71 -3.81 -9.98
N GLU A 28 -1.34 -4.74 -10.87
CA GLU A 28 -0.63 -4.36 -12.11
C GLU A 28 -1.44 -3.38 -12.96
N THR A 29 -2.75 -3.61 -13.07
CA THR A 29 -3.64 -2.72 -13.83
C THR A 29 -3.88 -1.42 -13.09
N HIS A 30 -4.05 -1.47 -11.76
CA HIS A 30 -4.18 -0.29 -10.91
C HIS A 30 -2.97 0.65 -11.05
N HIS A 31 -1.77 0.09 -11.02
CA HIS A 31 -0.53 0.86 -11.09
C HIS A 31 -0.19 1.42 -12.47
N ARG A 32 -1.02 1.17 -13.49
CA ARG A 32 -0.94 1.88 -14.78
C ARG A 32 -1.42 3.33 -14.65
N THR A 33 -2.25 3.63 -13.65
CA THR A 33 -2.84 4.96 -13.46
C THR A 33 -2.57 5.55 -12.06
N VAL A 34 -2.17 4.74 -11.09
CA VAL A 34 -1.87 5.17 -9.72
C VAL A 34 -0.44 4.79 -9.37
N SER A 35 0.38 5.75 -8.96
CA SER A 35 1.74 5.45 -8.52
C SER A 35 1.74 4.74 -7.15
N PHE A 36 2.79 3.97 -6.89
CA PHE A 36 3.01 3.36 -5.58
C PHE A 36 2.94 4.40 -4.44
N GLN A 37 3.55 5.58 -4.62
CA GLN A 37 3.55 6.61 -3.59
C GLN A 37 2.13 7.12 -3.29
N GLU A 38 1.31 7.36 -4.31
CA GLU A 38 -0.09 7.78 -4.12
C GLU A 38 -0.91 6.71 -3.39
N GLU A 39 -0.72 5.44 -3.73
CA GLU A 39 -1.39 4.34 -3.06
C GLU A 39 -0.93 4.18 -1.61
N TYR A 40 0.37 4.27 -1.36
CA TYR A 40 0.94 4.16 -0.03
C TYR A 40 0.44 5.26 0.90
N ARG A 41 0.37 6.52 0.42
CA ARG A 41 -0.25 7.63 1.17
C ARG A 41 -1.69 7.32 1.56
N LYS A 42 -2.51 6.82 0.62
CA LYS A 42 -3.91 6.43 0.90
C LYS A 42 -4.01 5.32 1.93
N LEU A 43 -3.08 4.35 1.91
CA LEU A 43 -3.02 3.29 2.92
C LEU A 43 -2.71 3.87 4.31
N LEU A 44 -1.74 4.79 4.40
CA LEU A 44 -1.41 5.46 5.66
C LEU A 44 -2.58 6.30 6.18
N GLU A 45 -3.21 7.11 5.32
CA GLU A 45 -4.36 7.96 5.65
C GLU A 45 -5.57 7.13 6.12
N SER A 46 -5.90 6.06 5.39
CA SER A 46 -7.03 5.18 5.75
C SER A 46 -6.84 4.46 7.09
N HIS A 47 -5.58 4.24 7.49
CA HIS A 47 -5.22 3.65 8.78
C HIS A 47 -4.91 4.70 9.87
N GLY A 48 -5.02 6.00 9.56
CA GLY A 48 -4.73 7.08 10.50
C GLY A 48 -3.26 7.15 10.94
N ILE A 49 -2.34 6.69 10.09
CA ILE A 49 -0.90 6.72 10.36
C ILE A 49 -0.36 8.07 9.89
N GLU A 50 0.19 8.86 10.81
CA GLU A 50 0.90 10.10 10.49
C GLU A 50 2.26 9.78 9.85
N TYR A 51 2.60 10.51 8.80
CA TYR A 51 3.86 10.36 8.09
C TYR A 51 4.36 11.72 7.60
N ASP A 52 5.69 11.83 7.45
CA ASP A 52 6.33 13.00 6.87
C ASP A 52 6.78 12.67 5.45
N GLU A 53 6.24 13.41 4.47
CA GLU A 53 6.59 13.28 3.05
C GLU A 53 8.09 13.40 2.76
N GLY A 54 8.84 14.12 3.62
CA GLY A 54 10.28 14.29 3.48
C GLY A 54 11.10 13.09 3.93
N TYR A 55 10.51 12.12 4.64
CA TYR A 55 11.23 10.98 5.23
C TYR A 55 10.63 9.62 4.92
N VAL A 56 9.39 9.57 4.41
CA VAL A 56 8.65 8.31 4.16
C VAL A 56 9.16 7.53 2.95
N TRP A 57 10.12 8.07 2.19
CA TRP A 57 10.65 7.50 0.94
C TRP A 57 12.13 7.11 0.98
N ASP A 58 12.85 7.45 2.05
CA ASP A 58 14.31 7.27 2.20
C ASP A 58 14.71 5.90 2.80
#